data_AF-A0A347TK01-F1
#
_entry.id   AF-A0A347TK01-F1
#
_cell.length_a   1.000
_cell.length_b   1.000
_cell.length_c   1.000
_cell.angle_alpha   90.00
_cell.angle_beta   90.00
_cell.angle_gamma   90.00
#
_symmetry.space_group_name_H-M   'P 1'
#
loop_
_entity.id
_entity.type
_entity.pdbx_description
1 polymer ?
#
loop_
_entity_poly.entity_id
_entity_poly.type
_entity_poly.pdbx_seq_one_letter_code
_entity_poly.pdbx_strand_id
1 'polypeptide(L)'
;MKKSQMRGYLYEIFISHLLQKNGFLKCTQGSQQFIDMGIISNDGEIEGRGTQHQIDFIGLYTRNIPFVFPIRLLGECKFWEKKVDKSFIRQYIGVHKDISENYISSMRGRTNRFLDVPVIFSASDFDKEAVNLAWAQGINLVSHSRLPILKNIIEVIKIIVETLYDHYDYQPIKRFVEKFLNEEDIEMSETYLDFITRFIEYLNNNLIIFDIEDFEDSLSRLQNSRINTFLFATNEKGILINLVSEDTFPNKDDNFNVDFFETDSEDCMIYFDDENSDENGERVFYITLNRDSSQRKFYFQANNALLSKDFPQLSLKDRMQRKLKYFSELSIIKEVNGLTRIIKLNVNLETVMHNNVR
;
A
#
# COMPACT_ATOMS: atom_id res chain seq x y z
N MET A 1 10.64 11.43 -21.38
CA MET A 1 10.31 10.33 -20.43
C MET A 1 9.52 9.27 -21.18
N LYS A 2 9.64 7.97 -20.87
CA LYS A 2 8.85 6.89 -21.51
C LYS A 2 7.49 6.67 -20.82
N LYS A 3 6.48 6.09 -21.49
CA LYS A 3 5.18 5.71 -20.88
C LYS A 3 5.36 4.90 -19.59
N SER A 4 6.27 3.92 -19.59
CA SER A 4 6.56 3.10 -18.41
C SER A 4 7.11 3.91 -17.22
N GLN A 5 7.91 4.94 -17.48
CA GLN A 5 8.42 5.82 -16.43
C GLN A 5 7.30 6.68 -15.85
N MET A 6 6.41 7.19 -16.70
CA MET A 6 5.24 7.97 -16.27
C MET A 6 4.31 7.18 -15.36
N ARG A 7 4.00 5.93 -15.73
CA ARG A 7 3.20 5.03 -14.89
C ARG A 7 3.87 4.79 -13.54
N GLY A 8 5.20 4.61 -13.53
CA GLY A 8 5.99 4.49 -12.31
C GLY A 8 5.85 5.70 -11.39
N TYR A 9 6.04 6.91 -11.91
CA TYR A 9 5.93 8.13 -11.10
C TYR A 9 4.50 8.42 -10.63
N LEU A 10 3.48 8.13 -11.44
CA LEU A 10 2.09 8.24 -10.98
C LEU A 10 1.81 7.26 -9.85
N TYR A 11 2.27 6.01 -9.98
CA TYR A 11 2.13 5.01 -8.94
C TYR A 11 2.82 5.40 -7.62
N GLU A 12 4.02 5.99 -7.69
CA GLU A 12 4.68 6.59 -6.52
C GLU A 12 3.79 7.63 -5.82
N ILE A 13 3.17 8.55 -6.57
CA ILE A 13 2.30 9.58 -6.01
C ILE A 13 1.12 8.96 -5.25
N PHE A 14 0.46 7.96 -5.84
CA PHE A 14 -0.65 7.25 -5.18
C PHE A 14 -0.19 6.53 -3.90
N ILE A 15 0.91 5.79 -3.94
CA ILE A 15 1.43 5.10 -2.74
C ILE A 15 1.88 6.10 -1.67
N SER A 16 2.56 7.17 -2.07
CA SER A 16 2.97 8.26 -1.18
C SER A 16 1.76 8.87 -0.46
N HIS A 17 0.65 9.08 -1.18
CA HIS A 17 -0.60 9.58 -0.58
C HIS A 17 -1.18 8.61 0.45
N LEU A 18 -1.28 7.33 0.08
CA LEU A 18 -1.82 6.29 0.96
C LEU A 18 -0.96 6.12 2.23
N LEU A 19 0.36 6.17 2.11
CA LEU A 19 1.28 6.13 3.27
C LEU A 19 1.11 7.35 4.17
N GLN A 20 0.94 8.54 3.61
CA GLN A 20 0.71 9.76 4.39
C GLN A 20 -0.58 9.71 5.21
N LYS A 21 -1.66 9.18 4.61
CA LYS A 21 -2.92 8.90 5.33
C LYS A 21 -2.77 7.89 6.48
N ASN A 22 -1.67 7.13 6.52
CA ASN A 22 -1.38 6.11 7.54
C ASN A 22 -0.28 6.52 8.53
N GLY A 23 -0.09 7.83 8.73
CA GLY A 23 0.75 8.35 9.81
C GLY A 23 2.24 8.41 9.48
N PHE A 24 2.59 8.35 8.20
CA PHE A 24 3.94 8.66 7.72
C PHE A 24 4.01 10.11 7.22
N LEU A 25 4.95 10.89 7.72
CA LEU A 25 5.23 12.21 7.15
C LEU A 25 6.24 12.05 6.02
N LYS A 26 5.82 12.37 4.78
CA LYS A 26 6.74 12.42 3.65
C LYS A 26 7.82 13.46 3.95
N CYS A 27 9.07 13.05 3.84
CA CYS A 27 10.20 13.90 4.12
C CYS A 27 10.67 14.57 2.82
N THR A 28 10.86 15.89 2.86
CA THR A 28 11.32 16.70 1.72
C THR A 28 12.48 17.59 2.14
N GLN A 29 13.28 18.07 1.18
CA GLN A 29 14.37 18.98 1.48
C GLN A 29 13.82 20.27 2.12
N GLY A 30 14.40 20.67 3.27
CA GLY A 30 14.00 21.89 3.96
C GLY A 30 12.68 21.79 4.74
N SER A 31 12.10 20.61 4.92
CA SER A 31 10.97 20.42 5.85
C SER A 31 11.43 20.74 7.28
N GLN A 32 11.22 21.99 7.72
CA GLN A 32 11.72 22.53 8.99
C GLN A 32 11.17 21.85 10.25
N GLN A 33 10.18 20.96 10.11
CA GLN A 33 9.44 20.41 11.25
C GLN A 33 10.17 19.29 11.99
N PHE A 34 11.12 18.59 11.35
CA PHE A 34 11.86 17.52 12.01
C PHE A 34 13.27 17.46 11.41
N ILE A 35 14.29 17.54 12.28
CA ILE A 35 15.57 16.80 12.24
C ILE A 35 16.29 16.75 10.87
N ASP A 36 17.59 17.09 10.77
CA ASP A 36 18.35 16.83 9.52
C ASP A 36 18.26 15.32 9.16
N MET A 37 17.42 15.03 8.17
CA MET A 37 17.04 13.71 7.68
C MET A 37 18.02 13.15 6.67
N GLY A 38 19.03 13.94 6.31
CA GLY A 38 19.95 13.64 5.22
C GLY A 38 19.33 13.59 3.83
N ILE A 39 18.18 14.25 3.68
CA ILE A 39 17.53 14.48 2.39
C ILE A 39 18.13 15.74 1.80
N ILE A 40 18.62 15.61 0.58
CA ILE A 40 19.47 16.60 -0.07
C ILE A 40 18.81 17.23 -1.30
N SER A 41 17.67 16.69 -1.75
CA SER A 41 16.88 17.25 -2.84
C SER A 41 15.37 17.16 -2.56
N ASN A 42 14.60 18.07 -3.18
CA ASN A 42 13.14 18.02 -3.20
C ASN A 42 12.58 16.79 -3.94
N ASP A 43 13.40 16.13 -4.76
CA ASP A 43 13.03 14.96 -5.56
C ASP A 43 13.28 13.64 -4.82
N GLY A 44 13.56 13.68 -3.51
CA GLY A 44 13.69 12.48 -2.67
C GLY A 44 15.08 11.85 -2.68
N GLU A 45 16.13 12.60 -3.02
CA GLU A 45 17.49 12.10 -2.88
C GLU A 45 17.92 12.08 -1.41
N ILE A 46 18.45 10.94 -0.99
CA ILE A 46 18.99 10.70 0.32
C ILE A 46 20.47 10.32 0.21
N GLU A 47 21.25 10.89 1.10
CA GLU A 47 22.67 10.61 1.13
C GLU A 47 22.94 9.28 1.85
N GLY A 48 23.61 8.35 1.16
CA GLY A 48 24.26 7.19 1.74
C GLY A 48 25.74 7.45 2.05
N ARG A 49 26.40 6.45 2.64
CA ARG A 49 27.82 6.50 3.01
C ARG A 49 28.72 6.67 1.77
N GLY A 50 28.44 5.93 0.71
CA GLY A 50 29.23 5.90 -0.52
C GLY A 50 28.73 6.86 -1.60
N THR A 51 27.40 7.02 -1.74
CA THR A 51 26.80 7.86 -2.77
C THR A 51 25.43 8.38 -2.35
N GLN A 52 24.89 9.31 -3.13
CA GLN A 52 23.50 9.73 -3.05
C GLN A 52 22.61 8.71 -3.77
N HIS A 53 21.40 8.50 -3.25
CA HIS A 53 20.42 7.56 -3.77
C HIS A 53 19.08 8.25 -3.94
N GLN A 54 18.40 7.99 -5.05
CA GLN A 54 17.01 8.37 -5.23
C GLN A 54 16.12 7.29 -4.63
N ILE A 55 15.16 7.67 -3.79
CA ILE A 55 14.17 6.78 -3.18
C ILE A 55 12.79 7.35 -3.47
N ASP A 56 11.89 6.52 -4.00
CA ASP A 56 10.54 6.93 -4.42
C ASP A 56 9.71 7.50 -3.24
N PHE A 57 9.87 6.96 -2.03
CA PHE A 57 9.24 7.51 -0.82
C PHE A 57 10.14 7.42 0.41
N ILE A 58 10.41 8.56 1.04
CA ILE A 58 11.07 8.63 2.34
C ILE A 58 10.06 9.20 3.33
N GLY A 59 9.68 8.40 4.34
CA GLY A 59 8.67 8.81 5.30
C GLY A 59 9.08 8.57 6.74
N LEU A 60 8.86 9.55 7.61
CA LEU A 60 9.02 9.38 9.05
C LEU A 60 7.73 8.88 9.66
N TYR A 61 7.81 7.82 10.44
CA TYR A 61 6.68 7.42 11.26
C TYR A 61 6.47 8.44 12.38
N THR A 62 5.28 9.03 12.44
CA THR A 62 4.96 10.14 13.37
C THR A 62 4.94 9.76 14.85
N ARG A 63 4.91 8.46 15.17
CA ARG A 63 4.80 8.00 16.55
C ARG A 63 6.15 7.54 17.06
N ASN A 64 6.57 8.11 18.19
CA ASN A 64 7.80 7.72 18.85
C ASN A 64 7.60 6.41 19.61
N ILE A 65 8.53 5.47 19.43
CA ILE A 65 8.58 4.21 20.17
C ILE A 65 9.78 4.27 21.12
N PRO A 66 9.59 4.14 22.45
CA PRO A 66 10.69 4.17 23.41
C PRO A 66 11.78 3.14 23.06
N PHE A 67 13.05 3.51 23.30
CA PHE A 67 14.24 2.67 23.07
C PHE A 67 14.53 2.29 21.61
N VAL A 68 13.77 2.82 20.65
CA VAL A 68 14.00 2.65 19.21
C VAL A 68 14.29 4.01 18.59
N PHE A 69 15.18 4.03 17.59
CA PHE A 69 15.37 5.24 16.79
C PHE A 69 14.06 5.59 16.04
N PRO A 70 13.81 6.87 15.71
CA PRO A 70 12.66 7.21 14.88
C PRO A 70 12.65 6.36 13.61
N ILE A 71 11.48 5.82 13.29
CA ILE A 71 11.34 4.89 12.16
C ILE A 71 11.27 5.72 10.88
N ARG A 72 12.16 5.41 9.94
CA ARG A 72 12.16 6.00 8.60
C ARG A 72 11.88 4.91 7.58
N LEU A 73 10.76 5.00 6.92
CA LEU A 73 10.39 4.14 5.81
C LEU A 73 11.17 4.55 4.57
N LEU A 74 11.85 3.60 3.95
CA LEU A 74 12.47 3.74 2.63
C LEU A 74 11.63 2.89 1.67
N GLY A 75 10.82 3.56 0.84
CA GLY A 75 9.86 2.94 -0.05
C GLY A 75 10.27 3.04 -1.51
N GLU A 76 10.25 1.91 -2.20
CA GLU A 76 10.40 1.81 -3.65
C GLU A 76 9.09 1.35 -4.29
N CYS A 77 8.67 2.01 -5.36
CA CYS A 77 7.46 1.70 -6.09
C CYS A 77 7.81 1.18 -7.49
N LYS A 78 7.26 0.02 -7.86
CA LYS A 78 7.53 -0.60 -9.16
C LYS A 78 6.24 -0.90 -9.92
N PHE A 79 6.08 -0.18 -11.03
CA PHE A 79 5.02 -0.36 -12.00
C PHE A 79 5.60 -1.01 -13.26
N TRP A 80 5.81 -2.33 -13.19
CA TRP A 80 6.35 -3.12 -14.29
C TRP A 80 5.27 -4.02 -14.87
N GLU A 81 5.39 -4.38 -16.16
CA GLU A 81 4.51 -5.41 -16.74
C GLU A 81 4.89 -6.81 -16.26
N LYS A 82 6.17 -7.01 -15.93
CA LYS A 82 6.71 -8.24 -15.34
C LYS A 82 6.77 -8.14 -13.82
N LYS A 83 6.82 -9.30 -13.16
CA LYS A 83 7.12 -9.39 -11.72
C LYS A 83 8.48 -8.78 -11.39
N VAL A 84 8.59 -8.26 -10.17
CA VAL A 84 9.87 -7.78 -9.64
C VAL A 84 10.76 -8.98 -9.33
N ASP A 85 11.91 -9.02 -9.98
CA ASP A 85 12.86 -10.13 -9.89
C ASP A 85 13.94 -9.88 -8.83
N LYS A 86 14.72 -10.93 -8.53
CA LYS A 86 15.78 -10.88 -7.51
C LYS A 86 16.88 -9.84 -7.79
N SER A 87 17.08 -9.43 -9.05
CA SER A 87 18.14 -8.49 -9.39
C SER A 87 17.85 -7.12 -8.80
N PHE A 88 16.58 -6.69 -8.84
CA PHE A 88 16.14 -5.47 -8.20
C PHE A 88 16.28 -5.53 -6.68
N ILE A 89 15.88 -6.65 -6.06
CA ILE A 89 16.05 -6.83 -4.61
C ILE A 89 17.53 -6.69 -4.21
N ARG A 90 18.46 -7.30 -4.97
CA ARG A 90 19.91 -7.16 -4.72
C ARG A 90 20.40 -5.73 -4.81
N GLN A 91 19.95 -4.99 -5.82
CA GLN A 91 20.28 -3.58 -5.96
C GLN A 91 19.77 -2.79 -4.74
N TYR A 92 18.52 -3.01 -4.35
CA TYR A 92 17.89 -2.28 -3.26
C TYR A 92 18.53 -2.59 -1.90
N ILE A 93 19.01 -3.82 -1.66
CA ILE A 93 19.80 -4.16 -0.47
C ILE A 93 21.04 -3.27 -0.36
N GLY A 94 21.73 -3.03 -1.48
CA GLY A 94 22.93 -2.17 -1.51
C GLY A 94 22.60 -0.72 -1.14
N VAL A 95 21.53 -0.19 -1.73
CA VAL A 95 21.02 1.16 -1.46
C VAL A 95 20.64 1.31 0.02
N HIS A 96 19.80 0.42 0.54
CA HIS A 96 19.37 0.42 1.94
C HIS A 96 20.56 0.39 2.90
N LYS A 97 21.53 -0.54 2.70
CA LYS A 97 22.72 -0.62 3.55
C LYS A 97 23.57 0.64 3.50
N ASP A 98 23.75 1.23 2.31
CA ASP A 98 24.55 2.44 2.17
C ASP A 98 23.91 3.64 2.90
N ILE A 99 22.57 3.74 2.88
CA ILE A 99 21.80 4.75 3.62
C ILE A 99 21.88 4.50 5.14
N SER A 100 21.58 3.28 5.57
CA SER A 100 21.46 2.94 7.00
C SER A 100 22.78 2.91 7.76
N GLU A 101 23.89 2.68 7.07
CA GLU A 101 25.24 2.70 7.65
C GLU A 101 25.89 4.11 7.64
N ASN A 102 25.19 5.13 7.12
CA ASN A 102 25.75 6.47 6.93
C ASN A 102 26.13 7.19 8.25
N TYR A 103 25.53 6.80 9.39
CA TYR A 103 25.75 7.43 10.71
C TYR A 103 27.14 7.18 11.33
N ILE A 104 27.93 6.27 10.76
CA ILE A 104 29.24 5.89 11.30
C ILE A 104 30.35 6.83 10.78
N SER A 105 30.09 7.64 9.76
CA SER A 105 31.11 8.55 9.23
C SER A 105 31.20 9.85 10.06
N SER A 106 32.19 9.90 10.96
CA SER A 106 32.53 11.07 11.80
C SER A 106 32.85 12.35 11.01
N MET A 107 33.00 12.26 9.68
CA MET A 107 33.37 13.35 8.79
C MET A 107 32.22 14.30 8.43
N ARG A 108 30.94 13.92 8.64
CA ARG A 108 29.80 14.67 8.07
C ARG A 108 28.83 15.28 9.10
N GLY A 109 29.17 15.24 10.39
CA GLY A 109 28.44 15.99 11.43
C GLY A 109 26.98 15.57 11.68
N ARG A 110 26.53 14.43 11.15
CA ARG A 110 25.17 13.92 11.38
C ARG A 110 25.03 13.31 12.77
N THR A 111 24.10 13.85 13.54
CA THR A 111 23.82 13.42 14.92
C THR A 111 22.59 12.51 15.03
N ASN A 112 21.72 12.53 14.01
CA ASN A 112 20.43 11.85 14.04
C ASN A 112 20.57 10.42 13.53
N ARG A 113 19.92 9.46 14.19
CA ARG A 113 19.89 8.05 13.78
C ARG A 113 18.45 7.67 13.51
N PHE A 114 18.23 6.86 12.47
CA PHE A 114 16.92 6.31 12.13
C PHE A 114 16.96 4.79 12.16
N LEU A 115 15.82 4.18 12.49
CA LEU A 115 15.56 2.80 12.15
C LEU A 115 15.00 2.79 10.74
N ASP A 116 15.86 2.54 9.76
CA ASP A 116 15.47 2.47 8.36
C ASP A 116 14.73 1.16 8.09
N VAL A 117 13.49 1.27 7.61
CA VAL A 117 12.65 0.13 7.25
C VAL A 117 12.50 0.10 5.73
N PRO A 118 13.15 -0.85 5.04
CA PRO A 118 13.01 -0.97 3.58
C PRO A 118 11.70 -1.66 3.22
N VAL A 119 10.96 -1.07 2.27
CA VAL A 119 9.75 -1.64 1.68
C VAL A 119 9.74 -1.46 0.17
N ILE A 120 9.23 -2.45 -0.55
CA ILE A 120 8.99 -2.39 -1.99
C ILE A 120 7.51 -2.64 -2.27
N PHE A 121 6.88 -1.72 -3.00
CA PHE A 121 5.52 -1.83 -3.51
C PHE A 121 5.56 -2.22 -4.99
N SER A 122 4.80 -3.24 -5.38
CA SER A 122 4.74 -3.71 -6.77
C SER A 122 3.31 -3.75 -7.30
N ALA A 123 3.09 -3.17 -8.47
CA ALA A 123 1.84 -3.29 -9.22
C ALA A 123 1.67 -4.68 -9.87
N SER A 124 2.75 -5.45 -10.04
CA SER A 124 2.81 -6.68 -10.84
C SER A 124 3.34 -7.90 -10.10
N ASP A 125 3.39 -7.87 -8.76
CA ASP A 125 3.88 -8.93 -7.90
C ASP A 125 5.41 -9.14 -7.92
N PHE A 126 5.86 -10.16 -7.19
CA PHE A 126 7.26 -10.53 -7.01
C PHE A 126 7.51 -11.99 -7.41
N ASP A 127 8.68 -12.26 -7.98
CA ASP A 127 9.11 -13.62 -8.24
C ASP A 127 9.44 -14.36 -6.94
N LYS A 128 9.31 -15.70 -6.95
CA LYS A 128 9.59 -16.54 -5.76
C LYS A 128 11.00 -16.31 -5.19
N GLU A 129 12.00 -16.15 -6.07
CA GLU A 129 13.38 -15.89 -5.64
C GLU A 129 13.54 -14.48 -5.04
N ALA A 130 12.81 -13.49 -5.56
CA ALA A 130 12.78 -12.13 -5.03
C ALA A 130 12.18 -12.12 -3.62
N VAL A 131 11.04 -12.80 -3.42
CA VAL A 131 10.39 -12.95 -2.11
C VAL A 131 11.32 -13.59 -1.09
N ASN A 132 11.98 -14.70 -1.45
CA ASN A 132 12.90 -15.39 -0.55
C ASN A 132 14.11 -14.52 -0.16
N LEU A 133 14.68 -13.79 -1.13
CA LEU A 133 15.82 -12.92 -0.88
C LEU A 133 15.44 -11.71 -0.01
N ALA A 134 14.30 -11.08 -0.29
CA ALA A 134 13.79 -9.95 0.47
C ALA A 134 13.55 -10.36 1.93
N TRP A 135 12.88 -11.50 2.16
CA TRP A 135 12.67 -12.06 3.50
C TRP A 135 13.99 -12.28 4.24
N ALA A 136 14.99 -12.89 3.58
CA ALA A 136 16.29 -13.14 4.17
C ALA A 136 17.11 -11.88 4.47
N GLN A 137 16.72 -10.72 3.95
CA GLN A 137 17.42 -9.44 4.13
C GLN A 137 16.55 -8.40 4.83
N GLY A 138 15.39 -8.78 5.38
CA GLY A 138 14.50 -7.89 6.12
C GLY A 138 13.82 -6.82 5.25
N ILE A 139 13.66 -7.05 3.95
CA ILE A 139 12.96 -6.15 3.04
C ILE A 139 11.49 -6.53 3.00
N ASN A 140 10.63 -5.57 3.34
CA ASN A 140 9.18 -5.75 3.27
C ASN A 140 8.71 -5.69 1.81
N LEU A 141 7.83 -6.60 1.43
CA LEU A 141 7.25 -6.63 0.09
C LEU A 141 5.75 -6.45 0.19
N VAL A 142 5.20 -5.54 -0.61
CA VAL A 142 3.76 -5.29 -0.71
C VAL A 142 3.37 -5.39 -2.17
N SER A 143 2.56 -6.39 -2.48
CA SER A 143 2.06 -6.61 -3.83
C SER A 143 0.61 -6.16 -3.92
N HIS A 144 0.31 -5.36 -4.94
CA HIS A 144 -1.02 -4.83 -5.21
C HIS A 144 -1.67 -5.48 -6.43
N SER A 145 -0.99 -6.44 -7.06
CA SER A 145 -1.38 -6.99 -8.36
C SER A 145 -2.73 -7.73 -8.35
N ARG A 146 -3.21 -8.17 -7.18
CA ARG A 146 -4.45 -8.95 -7.02
C ARG A 146 -5.47 -8.33 -6.09
N LEU A 147 -5.21 -7.12 -5.58
CA LEU A 147 -6.15 -6.45 -4.69
C LEU A 147 -7.19 -5.71 -5.55
N PRO A 148 -8.48 -6.10 -5.52
CA PRO A 148 -9.49 -5.55 -6.44
C PRO A 148 -9.54 -4.02 -6.40
N ILE A 149 -9.47 -3.45 -5.20
CA ILE A 149 -9.52 -2.01 -4.97
C ILE A 149 -8.30 -1.30 -5.56
N LEU A 150 -7.11 -1.90 -5.49
CA LEU A 150 -5.88 -1.33 -6.05
C LEU A 150 -5.71 -1.61 -7.54
N LYS A 151 -6.35 -2.66 -8.06
CA LYS A 151 -6.43 -2.91 -9.50
C LYS A 151 -7.05 -1.72 -10.22
N ASN A 152 -8.08 -1.10 -9.63
CA ASN A 152 -8.67 0.12 -10.19
C ASN A 152 -7.65 1.25 -10.28
N ILE A 153 -6.87 1.54 -9.22
CA ILE A 153 -5.79 2.55 -9.29
C ILE A 153 -4.78 2.22 -10.41
N ILE A 154 -4.38 0.96 -10.52
CA ILE A 154 -3.43 0.52 -11.55
C ILE A 154 -3.99 0.77 -12.95
N GLU A 155 -5.26 0.46 -13.18
CA GLU A 155 -5.94 0.73 -14.45
C GLU A 155 -6.13 2.23 -14.71
N VAL A 156 -6.50 3.03 -13.69
CA VAL A 156 -6.57 4.49 -13.81
C VAL A 156 -5.23 5.07 -14.25
N ILE A 157 -4.12 4.64 -13.66
CA ILE A 157 -2.78 5.07 -14.05
C ILE A 157 -2.50 4.70 -15.52
N LYS A 158 -2.86 3.49 -15.95
CA LYS A 158 -2.69 3.07 -17.35
C LYS A 158 -3.50 3.95 -18.29
N ILE A 159 -4.77 4.20 -17.99
CA ILE A 159 -5.67 5.04 -18.79
C ILE A 159 -5.10 6.44 -18.91
N ILE A 160 -4.76 7.10 -17.79
CA ILE A 160 -4.15 8.45 -17.78
C ILE A 160 -2.93 8.49 -18.70
N VAL A 161 -2.03 7.51 -18.59
CA VAL A 161 -0.80 7.51 -19.39
C VAL A 161 -1.07 7.22 -20.86
N GLU A 162 -1.93 6.25 -21.19
CA GLU A 162 -2.22 5.95 -22.60
C GLU A 162 -2.92 7.11 -23.31
N THR A 163 -3.84 7.78 -22.62
CA THR A 163 -4.60 8.91 -23.17
C THR A 163 -3.74 10.16 -23.31
N LEU A 164 -2.91 10.48 -22.32
CA LEU A 164 -2.32 11.81 -22.22
C LEU A 164 -0.85 11.91 -22.57
N TYR A 165 -0.12 10.79 -22.57
CA TYR A 165 1.33 10.82 -22.75
C TYR A 165 1.78 11.48 -24.06
N ASP A 166 1.04 11.28 -25.15
CA ASP A 166 1.37 11.85 -26.47
C ASP A 166 0.92 13.32 -26.61
N HIS A 167 0.14 13.82 -25.66
CA HIS A 167 -0.50 15.14 -25.71
C HIS A 167 0.06 16.14 -24.69
N TYR A 168 0.64 15.65 -23.60
CA TYR A 168 0.99 16.49 -22.44
C TYR A 168 2.33 16.10 -21.82
N ASP A 169 3.05 17.12 -21.34
CA ASP A 169 4.18 16.92 -20.45
C ASP A 169 3.72 16.33 -19.10
N TYR A 170 4.64 15.65 -18.42
CA TYR A 170 4.37 15.01 -17.14
C TYR A 170 3.99 15.98 -16.01
N GLN A 171 4.57 17.19 -16.00
CA GLN A 171 4.44 18.12 -14.87
C GLN A 171 2.99 18.61 -14.65
N PRO A 172 2.23 19.04 -15.68
CA PRO A 172 0.80 19.32 -15.53
C PRO A 172 0.00 18.14 -14.97
N ILE A 173 0.25 16.93 -15.45
CA ILE A 173 -0.46 15.71 -15.02
C ILE A 173 -0.13 15.39 -13.57
N LYS A 174 1.15 15.42 -13.20
CA LYS A 174 1.61 15.28 -11.82
C LYS A 174 0.88 16.25 -10.89
N ARG A 175 0.90 17.54 -11.20
CA ARG A 175 0.27 18.57 -10.36
C ARG A 175 -1.22 18.35 -10.18
N PHE A 176 -1.91 17.93 -11.25
CA PHE A 176 -3.34 17.61 -11.15
C PHE A 176 -3.59 16.43 -10.23
N VAL A 177 -2.85 15.31 -10.43
CA VAL A 177 -2.99 14.10 -9.60
C VAL A 177 -2.68 14.41 -8.14
N GLU A 178 -1.58 15.13 -7.86
CA GLU A 178 -1.23 15.56 -6.50
C GLU A 178 -2.30 16.47 -5.90
N LYS A 179 -2.80 17.44 -6.66
CA LYS A 179 -3.86 18.35 -6.21
C LYS A 179 -5.11 17.56 -5.84
N PHE A 180 -5.58 16.69 -6.72
CA PHE A 180 -6.79 15.90 -6.48
C PHE A 180 -6.65 14.99 -5.25
N LEU A 181 -5.52 14.30 -5.10
CA LEU A 181 -5.30 13.43 -3.95
C LEU A 181 -5.26 14.23 -2.63
N ASN A 182 -4.73 15.47 -2.67
CA ASN A 182 -4.58 16.34 -1.50
C ASN A 182 -5.79 17.26 -1.22
N GLU A 183 -6.76 17.38 -2.12
CA GLU A 183 -7.94 18.21 -1.91
C GLU A 183 -8.81 17.61 -0.78
N GLU A 184 -8.68 18.17 0.42
CA GLU A 184 -9.56 17.93 1.57
C GLU A 184 -11.00 18.43 1.33
N ASP A 185 -11.22 19.24 0.28
CA ASP A 185 -12.49 19.91 -0.06
C ASP A 185 -13.36 19.15 -1.09
N ILE A 186 -12.90 17.99 -1.55
CA ILE A 186 -13.82 17.03 -2.17
C ILE A 186 -14.40 16.22 -1.03
N GLU A 187 -15.71 16.37 -0.78
CA GLU A 187 -16.39 15.56 0.23
C GLU A 187 -15.96 14.10 0.11
N MET A 188 -15.73 13.44 1.25
CA MET A 188 -15.33 12.04 1.45
C MET A 188 -16.23 10.98 0.78
N SER A 189 -17.10 11.40 -0.16
CA SER A 189 -18.05 10.65 -0.96
C SER A 189 -17.62 10.42 -2.42
N GLU A 190 -16.61 11.12 -2.94
CA GLU A 190 -16.22 10.98 -4.35
C GLU A 190 -15.32 9.78 -4.65
N THR A 191 -15.55 9.21 -5.81
CA THR A 191 -15.01 7.94 -6.29
C THR A 191 -13.88 8.13 -7.30
N TYR A 192 -13.17 7.07 -7.68
CA TYR A 192 -12.21 7.17 -8.79
C TYR A 192 -12.86 7.55 -10.13
N LEU A 193 -14.17 7.34 -10.31
CA LEU A 193 -14.88 7.81 -11.51
C LEU A 193 -15.05 9.33 -11.47
N ASP A 194 -15.39 9.89 -10.30
CA ASP A 194 -15.50 11.34 -10.12
C ASP A 194 -14.15 12.04 -10.33
N PHE A 195 -13.06 11.42 -9.83
CA PHE A 195 -11.68 11.85 -10.11
C PHE A 195 -11.43 12.05 -11.59
N ILE A 196 -11.74 11.00 -12.35
CA ILE A 196 -11.42 10.97 -13.77
C ILE A 196 -12.34 11.92 -14.55
N THR A 197 -13.60 12.04 -14.15
CA THR A 197 -14.55 12.98 -14.76
C THR A 197 -14.05 14.42 -14.58
N ARG A 198 -13.69 14.81 -13.36
CA ARG A 198 -13.09 16.13 -13.06
C ARG A 198 -11.77 16.36 -13.78
N PHE A 199 -10.99 15.29 -13.96
CA PHE A 199 -9.75 15.36 -14.71
C PHE A 199 -10.01 15.69 -16.18
N ILE A 200 -10.97 15.02 -16.83
CA ILE A 200 -11.39 15.34 -18.20
C ILE A 200 -11.89 16.77 -18.27
N GLU A 201 -12.76 17.20 -17.34
CA GLU A 201 -13.27 18.56 -17.32
C GLU A 201 -12.14 19.60 -17.19
N TYR A 202 -11.17 19.34 -16.32
CA TYR A 202 -9.99 20.19 -16.19
C TYR A 202 -9.18 20.26 -17.48
N LEU A 203 -8.97 19.14 -18.16
CA LEU A 203 -8.28 19.09 -19.45
C LEU A 203 -9.08 19.83 -20.53
N ASN A 204 -10.39 19.59 -20.63
CA ASN A 204 -11.28 20.25 -21.58
C ASN A 204 -11.31 21.77 -21.40
N ASN A 205 -11.39 22.24 -20.15
CA ASN A 205 -11.49 23.67 -19.83
C ASN A 205 -10.18 24.43 -20.01
N ASN A 206 -9.03 23.76 -19.92
CA ASN A 206 -7.73 24.44 -19.93
C ASN A 206 -6.88 24.13 -21.18
N LEU A 207 -7.16 23.06 -21.94
CA LEU A 207 -6.15 22.45 -22.83
C LEU A 207 -6.64 21.88 -24.20
N ILE A 208 -7.91 22.08 -24.62
CA ILE A 208 -8.54 21.71 -25.93
C ILE A 208 -9.20 20.30 -26.01
N ILE A 209 -10.29 20.26 -26.80
CA ILE A 209 -11.24 19.18 -27.15
C ILE A 209 -10.54 17.84 -27.43
N PHE A 210 -10.70 16.92 -26.49
CA PHE A 210 -10.35 15.51 -26.61
C PHE A 210 -11.59 14.70 -27.03
N ASP A 211 -11.42 13.64 -27.82
CA ASP A 211 -12.54 12.75 -28.18
C ASP A 211 -12.85 11.84 -26.98
N ILE A 212 -13.95 12.16 -26.29
CA ILE A 212 -14.32 11.60 -24.99
C ILE A 212 -14.67 10.09 -25.11
N GLU A 213 -15.05 9.62 -26.31
CA GLU A 213 -15.53 8.26 -26.52
C GLU A 213 -14.50 7.17 -26.15
N ASP A 214 -13.21 7.34 -26.49
CA ASP A 214 -12.14 6.38 -26.12
C ASP A 214 -11.89 6.33 -24.59
N PHE A 215 -12.21 7.43 -23.92
CA PHE A 215 -12.05 7.58 -22.49
C PHE A 215 -13.26 7.03 -21.73
N GLU A 216 -14.47 7.17 -22.27
CA GLU A 216 -15.70 6.59 -21.73
C GLU A 216 -15.70 5.05 -21.73
N ASP A 217 -15.20 4.40 -22.79
CA ASP A 217 -15.06 2.92 -22.80
C ASP A 217 -14.05 2.47 -21.74
N SER A 218 -12.95 3.21 -21.58
CA SER A 218 -11.93 2.94 -20.56
C SER A 218 -12.45 3.17 -19.14
N LEU A 219 -13.30 4.19 -18.95
CA LEU A 219 -14.00 4.51 -17.71
C LEU A 219 -15.03 3.45 -17.32
N SER A 220 -15.75 2.90 -18.30
CA SER A 220 -16.79 1.88 -18.06
C SER A 220 -16.23 0.62 -17.38
N ARG A 221 -14.93 0.37 -17.52
CA ARG A 221 -14.21 -0.77 -16.94
C ARG A 221 -13.77 -0.52 -15.49
N LEU A 222 -13.80 0.73 -15.02
CA LEU A 222 -13.44 1.07 -13.66
C LEU A 222 -14.64 0.86 -12.74
N GLN A 223 -14.42 0.10 -11.68
CA GLN A 223 -15.41 0.01 -10.62
C GLN A 223 -15.42 1.30 -9.80
N ASN A 224 -16.60 1.68 -9.35
CA ASN A 224 -16.83 2.83 -8.48
C ASN A 224 -16.26 2.56 -7.08
N SER A 225 -14.93 2.68 -6.96
CA SER A 225 -14.17 2.28 -5.78
C SER A 225 -13.51 3.48 -5.14
N ARG A 226 -13.21 3.35 -3.86
CA ARG A 226 -12.46 4.31 -3.06
C ARG A 226 -11.56 3.55 -2.10
N ILE A 227 -10.49 4.18 -1.61
CA ILE A 227 -9.67 3.58 -0.54
C ILE A 227 -9.85 4.39 0.72
N ASN A 228 -10.65 3.85 1.63
CA ASN A 228 -10.86 4.43 2.95
C ASN A 228 -9.99 3.78 4.02
N THR A 229 -9.53 2.56 3.78
CA THR A 229 -8.58 1.87 4.66
C THR A 229 -7.38 1.39 3.86
N PHE A 230 -6.18 1.72 4.34
CA PHE A 230 -4.91 1.23 3.79
C PHE A 230 -3.92 0.95 4.94
N LEU A 231 -4.20 -0.07 5.74
CA LEU A 231 -3.47 -0.33 6.98
C LEU A 231 -2.39 -1.38 6.78
N PHE A 232 -1.43 -1.38 7.69
CA PHE A 232 -0.40 -2.41 7.76
C PHE A 232 -0.55 -3.19 9.06
N ALA A 233 -0.88 -4.47 8.92
CA ALA A 233 -0.90 -5.43 10.01
C ALA A 233 0.42 -6.19 10.06
N THR A 234 0.84 -6.57 11.26
CA THR A 234 1.98 -7.47 11.47
C THR A 234 1.57 -8.63 12.36
N ASN A 235 2.10 -9.82 12.09
CA ASN A 235 1.92 -10.95 13.00
C ASN A 235 3.10 -11.08 13.98
N GLU A 236 3.01 -12.04 14.90
CA GLU A 236 4.05 -12.36 15.89
C GLU A 236 5.44 -12.68 15.28
N LYS A 237 5.48 -13.03 13.98
CA LYS A 237 6.71 -13.38 13.24
C LYS A 237 7.27 -12.21 12.43
N GLY A 238 6.66 -11.03 12.56
CA GLY A 238 7.05 -9.83 11.81
C GLY A 238 6.65 -9.86 10.34
N ILE A 239 5.70 -10.71 9.92
CA ILE A 239 5.18 -10.70 8.55
C ILE A 239 4.26 -9.51 8.39
N LEU A 240 4.58 -8.63 7.43
CA LEU A 240 3.77 -7.50 7.03
C LEU A 240 2.62 -7.94 6.13
N ILE A 241 1.41 -7.47 6.43
CA ILE A 241 0.20 -7.66 5.64
C ILE A 241 -0.44 -6.29 5.41
N ASN A 242 -0.64 -5.92 4.16
CA ASN A 242 -1.37 -4.69 3.82
C ASN A 242 -2.88 -5.02 3.73
N LEU A 243 -3.67 -4.34 4.56
CA LEU A 243 -5.12 -4.45 4.64
C LEU A 243 -5.76 -3.25 3.93
N VAL A 244 -6.56 -3.52 2.89
CA VAL A 244 -7.15 -2.48 2.04
C VAL A 244 -8.65 -2.63 1.99
N SER A 245 -9.39 -1.53 2.13
CA SER A 245 -10.84 -1.54 2.05
C SER A 245 -11.40 -0.24 1.47
N GLU A 246 -12.57 -0.37 0.82
CA GLU A 246 -13.43 0.75 0.45
C GLU A 246 -14.20 1.31 1.64
N ASP A 247 -14.24 0.55 2.72
CA ASP A 247 -14.84 0.96 3.97
C ASP A 247 -13.81 1.60 4.89
N THR A 248 -14.28 2.51 5.74
CA THR A 248 -13.48 3.02 6.86
C THR A 248 -13.26 1.90 7.86
N PHE A 249 -12.05 1.80 8.38
CA PHE A 249 -11.76 0.90 9.48
C PHE A 249 -12.56 1.36 10.70
N PRO A 250 -13.29 0.46 11.39
CA PRO A 250 -14.21 0.84 12.45
C PRO A 250 -13.58 1.78 13.48
N ASN A 251 -14.31 2.85 13.79
CA ASN A 251 -14.03 3.77 14.89
C ASN A 251 -15.34 4.13 15.61
N LYS A 252 -15.24 4.72 16.80
CA LYS A 252 -16.36 5.04 17.71
C LYS A 252 -17.52 5.82 17.06
N ASP A 253 -17.21 6.69 16.11
CA ASP A 253 -18.20 7.55 15.46
C ASP A 253 -19.02 6.83 14.38
N ASP A 254 -18.63 5.61 14.02
CA ASP A 254 -19.45 4.77 13.17
C ASP A 254 -20.53 4.11 14.05
N ASN A 255 -21.81 4.17 13.64
CA ASN A 255 -22.98 3.57 14.34
C ASN A 255 -22.95 2.01 14.41
N PHE A 256 -21.79 1.39 14.65
CA PHE A 256 -21.56 -0.04 14.53
C PHE A 256 -21.12 -0.68 15.85
N ASN A 257 -21.33 -2.00 15.95
CA ASN A 257 -21.10 -2.78 17.17
C ASN A 257 -19.61 -3.13 17.45
N VAL A 258 -18.66 -2.69 16.60
CA VAL A 258 -17.22 -2.79 16.88
C VAL A 258 -16.75 -1.49 17.51
N ASP A 259 -16.73 -1.45 18.84
CA ASP A 259 -16.21 -0.32 19.56
C ASP A 259 -14.78 -0.57 20.06
N PHE A 260 -13.79 -0.11 19.28
CA PHE A 260 -12.39 -0.08 19.72
C PHE A 260 -12.12 0.99 20.80
N PHE A 261 -13.15 1.66 21.32
CA PHE A 261 -13.04 2.46 22.54
C PHE A 261 -12.88 1.55 23.77
N GLU A 262 -13.72 0.51 23.88
CA GLU A 262 -13.78 -0.35 25.06
C GLU A 262 -12.73 -1.47 25.05
N THR A 263 -12.22 -1.85 23.87
CA THR A 263 -11.26 -2.94 23.71
C THR A 263 -10.24 -2.66 22.60
N ASP A 264 -9.03 -3.17 22.80
CA ASP A 264 -7.96 -3.16 21.80
C ASP A 264 -7.89 -4.47 21.00
N SER A 265 -8.92 -5.31 21.10
CA SER A 265 -8.96 -6.63 20.48
C SER A 265 -10.31 -6.90 19.83
N GLU A 266 -10.28 -7.51 18.64
CA GLU A 266 -11.46 -7.98 17.92
C GLU A 266 -11.19 -9.36 17.31
N ASP A 267 -12.20 -10.22 17.37
CA ASP A 267 -12.16 -11.50 16.68
C ASP A 267 -12.55 -11.29 15.21
N CYS A 268 -11.86 -11.98 14.31
CA CYS A 268 -12.05 -11.80 12.89
C CYS A 268 -11.96 -13.14 12.14
N MET A 269 -12.48 -13.16 10.92
CA MET A 269 -12.54 -14.34 10.08
C MET A 269 -11.91 -14.06 8.73
N ILE A 270 -11.18 -15.05 8.20
CA ILE A 270 -10.57 -14.98 6.85
C ILE A 270 -11.43 -15.72 5.85
N TYR A 271 -11.82 -14.99 4.81
CA TYR A 271 -12.53 -15.48 3.65
C TYR A 271 -11.68 -15.34 2.40
N PHE A 272 -12.16 -15.92 1.31
CA PHE A 272 -11.63 -15.70 -0.03
C PHE A 272 -12.80 -15.39 -0.96
N ASP A 273 -12.54 -14.56 -1.96
CA ASP A 273 -13.48 -14.20 -2.99
C ASP A 273 -13.21 -15.03 -4.25
N ASP A 274 -14.20 -15.83 -4.65
CA ASP A 274 -14.14 -16.66 -5.86
C ASP A 274 -14.54 -15.88 -7.13
N GLU A 275 -15.28 -14.77 -7.01
CA GLU A 275 -15.75 -13.98 -8.17
C GLU A 275 -14.67 -13.04 -8.70
N ASN A 276 -13.75 -12.62 -7.82
CA ASN A 276 -12.59 -11.78 -8.16
C ASN A 276 -11.33 -12.57 -8.53
N SER A 277 -11.46 -13.86 -8.88
CA SER A 277 -10.33 -14.64 -9.39
C SER A 277 -9.84 -14.07 -10.72
N ASP A 278 -8.53 -13.84 -10.85
CA ASP A 278 -7.93 -13.46 -12.13
C ASP A 278 -8.11 -14.57 -13.18
N GLU A 279 -7.75 -14.30 -14.44
CA GLU A 279 -7.79 -15.29 -15.53
C GLU A 279 -6.98 -16.58 -15.21
N ASN A 280 -6.14 -16.56 -14.17
CA ASN A 280 -5.33 -17.69 -13.71
C ASN A 280 -5.97 -18.49 -12.55
N GLY A 281 -7.14 -18.06 -12.05
CA GLY A 281 -7.86 -18.70 -10.94
C GLY A 281 -7.23 -18.46 -9.56
N GLU A 282 -6.44 -17.40 -9.39
CA GLU A 282 -5.78 -17.08 -8.11
C GLU A 282 -6.73 -16.29 -7.18
N ARG A 283 -6.78 -16.70 -5.91
CA ARG A 283 -7.77 -16.21 -4.93
C ARG A 283 -7.38 -14.88 -4.30
N VAL A 284 -8.37 -14.01 -4.10
CA VAL A 284 -8.24 -12.80 -3.28
C VAL A 284 -8.76 -13.11 -1.87
N PHE A 285 -8.02 -12.71 -0.84
CA PHE A 285 -8.42 -12.94 0.55
C PHE A 285 -8.86 -11.65 1.20
N TYR A 286 -9.79 -11.76 2.15
CA TYR A 286 -10.23 -10.64 2.97
C TYR A 286 -10.51 -11.08 4.41
N ILE A 287 -10.40 -10.12 5.32
CA ILE A 287 -10.79 -10.25 6.72
C ILE A 287 -12.13 -9.54 6.92
N THR A 288 -13.03 -10.14 7.69
CA THR A 288 -14.16 -9.42 8.31
C THR A 288 -14.05 -9.51 9.82
N LEU A 289 -14.53 -8.47 10.49
CA LEU A 289 -14.56 -8.42 11.96
C LEU A 289 -15.89 -9.01 12.45
N ASN A 290 -15.85 -9.83 13.49
CA ASN A 290 -17.02 -10.61 13.91
C ASN A 290 -18.15 -9.73 14.44
N ARG A 291 -17.81 -8.70 15.21
CA ARG A 291 -18.80 -7.74 15.73
C ARG A 291 -19.18 -6.66 14.72
N ASP A 292 -18.65 -6.67 13.49
CA ASP A 292 -18.98 -5.68 12.48
C ASP A 292 -20.28 -6.03 11.75
N SER A 293 -21.37 -5.36 12.11
CA SER A 293 -22.68 -5.54 11.50
C SER A 293 -22.68 -5.24 10.00
N SER A 294 -21.77 -4.38 9.54
CA SER A 294 -21.64 -3.99 8.13
C SER A 294 -20.87 -5.03 7.31
N GLN A 295 -20.27 -6.02 7.96
CA GLN A 295 -19.49 -7.08 7.31
C GLN A 295 -18.43 -6.52 6.33
N ARG A 296 -17.76 -5.43 6.74
CA ARG A 296 -16.76 -4.74 5.92
C ARG A 296 -15.64 -5.70 5.54
N LYS A 297 -15.17 -5.58 4.31
CA LYS A 297 -14.14 -6.47 3.76
C LYS A 297 -12.80 -5.75 3.74
N PHE A 298 -11.82 -6.28 4.47
CA PHE A 298 -10.44 -5.80 4.46
C PHE A 298 -9.58 -6.78 3.65
N TYR A 299 -9.39 -6.45 2.37
CA TYR A 299 -8.66 -7.29 1.42
C TYR A 299 -7.16 -7.27 1.70
N PHE A 300 -6.49 -8.38 1.44
CA PHE A 300 -5.05 -8.49 1.55
C PHE A 300 -4.46 -9.54 0.61
N GLN A 301 -3.19 -9.35 0.28
CA GLN A 301 -2.45 -10.31 -0.51
C GLN A 301 -1.91 -11.42 0.40
N ALA A 302 -2.50 -12.61 0.28
CA ALA A 302 -1.99 -13.79 0.96
C ALA A 302 -0.64 -14.24 0.37
N ASN A 303 0.14 -14.99 1.16
CA ASN A 303 1.41 -15.53 0.69
C ASN A 303 1.24 -16.73 -0.26
N ASN A 304 2.34 -17.12 -0.90
CA ASN A 304 2.39 -18.27 -1.82
C ASN A 304 1.90 -19.60 -1.21
N ALA A 305 1.99 -19.79 0.11
CA ALA A 305 1.54 -21.03 0.75
C ALA A 305 0.01 -21.16 0.78
N LEU A 306 -0.69 -20.02 0.80
CA LEU A 306 -2.15 -19.89 0.80
C LEU A 306 -2.70 -19.71 -0.63
N LEU A 307 -1.92 -19.09 -1.51
CA LEU A 307 -2.22 -18.97 -2.94
C LEU A 307 -1.96 -20.26 -3.73
N SER A 308 -1.26 -21.24 -3.15
CA SER A 308 -0.92 -22.48 -3.81
C SER A 308 -2.18 -23.20 -4.34
N LYS A 309 -2.14 -23.64 -5.60
CA LYS A 309 -3.22 -24.45 -6.22
C LYS A 309 -3.50 -25.76 -5.48
N ASP A 310 -2.52 -26.24 -4.71
CA ASP A 310 -2.67 -27.43 -3.87
C ASP A 310 -3.39 -27.13 -2.56
N PHE A 311 -3.43 -25.86 -2.13
CA PHE A 311 -4.01 -25.46 -0.84
C PHE A 311 -5.44 -25.99 -0.63
N PRO A 312 -6.37 -25.91 -1.61
CA PRO A 312 -7.72 -26.45 -1.47
C PRO A 312 -7.76 -27.98 -1.37
N GLN A 313 -6.75 -28.67 -1.92
CA GLN A 313 -6.64 -30.13 -1.94
C GLN A 313 -6.06 -30.69 -0.62
N LEU A 314 -5.48 -29.83 0.22
CA LEU A 314 -4.96 -30.22 1.52
C LEU A 314 -6.08 -30.62 2.48
N SER A 315 -5.73 -31.51 3.42
CA SER A 315 -6.62 -31.84 4.53
C SER A 315 -7.04 -30.59 5.29
N LEU A 316 -8.23 -30.61 5.90
CA LEU A 316 -8.71 -29.49 6.73
C LEU A 316 -7.66 -29.10 7.79
N LYS A 317 -7.04 -30.11 8.42
CA LYS A 317 -5.99 -29.93 9.43
C LYS A 317 -4.78 -29.18 8.87
N ASP A 318 -4.28 -29.55 7.69
CA ASP A 318 -3.13 -28.91 7.08
C ASP A 318 -3.45 -27.48 6.61
N ARG A 319 -4.65 -27.25 6.08
CA ARG A 319 -5.13 -25.90 5.72
C ARG A 319 -5.19 -25.01 6.95
N MET A 320 -5.77 -25.50 8.05
CA MET A 320 -5.84 -24.77 9.32
C MET A 320 -4.44 -24.49 9.88
N GLN A 321 -3.53 -25.47 9.86
CA GLN A 321 -2.16 -25.28 10.34
C GLN A 321 -1.41 -24.23 9.52
N ARG A 322 -1.58 -24.22 8.19
CA ARG A 322 -1.02 -23.16 7.33
C ARG A 322 -1.62 -21.79 7.67
N LYS A 323 -2.94 -21.67 7.83
CA LYS A 323 -3.58 -20.41 8.23
C LYS A 323 -3.08 -19.93 9.60
N LEU A 324 -3.06 -20.79 10.62
CA LEU A 324 -2.54 -20.49 11.97
C LEU A 324 -1.10 -19.98 11.94
N LYS A 325 -0.24 -20.58 11.10
CA LYS A 325 1.15 -20.18 11.01
C LYS A 325 1.32 -18.71 10.59
N TYR A 326 0.37 -18.17 9.82
CA TYR A 326 0.47 -16.84 9.22
C TYR A 326 -0.44 -15.80 9.85
N PHE A 327 -1.58 -16.19 10.42
CA PHE A 327 -2.63 -15.25 10.81
C PHE A 327 -3.15 -15.41 12.23
N SER A 328 -2.54 -16.23 13.10
CA SER A 328 -3.06 -16.48 14.46
C SER A 328 -3.48 -15.20 15.22
N GLU A 329 -2.62 -14.19 15.21
CA GLU A 329 -2.89 -12.85 15.72
C GLU A 329 -2.26 -11.83 14.77
N LEU A 330 -3.00 -10.77 14.45
CA LEU A 330 -2.51 -9.62 13.68
C LEU A 330 -2.58 -8.37 14.55
N SER A 331 -1.52 -7.56 14.53
CA SER A 331 -1.45 -6.29 15.24
C SER A 331 -1.41 -5.14 14.24
N ILE A 332 -2.25 -4.14 14.45
CA ILE A 332 -2.35 -2.92 13.65
C ILE A 332 -2.14 -1.73 14.58
N ILE A 333 -1.33 -0.76 14.17
CA ILE A 333 -1.26 0.51 14.89
C ILE A 333 -2.25 1.48 14.24
N LYS A 334 -3.19 1.99 15.03
CA LYS A 334 -4.21 2.93 14.53
C LYS A 334 -4.50 4.01 15.56
N GLU A 335 -4.76 5.21 15.07
CA GLU A 335 -5.35 6.26 15.90
C GLU A 335 -6.87 6.07 16.00
N VAL A 336 -7.33 5.94 17.24
CA VAL A 336 -8.73 5.78 17.65
C VAL A 336 -9.00 6.90 18.66
N ASN A 337 -9.86 7.86 18.30
CA ASN A 337 -10.24 9.01 19.14
C ASN A 337 -9.04 9.82 19.69
N GLY A 338 -8.05 10.16 18.85
CA GLY A 338 -6.88 10.92 19.27
C GLY A 338 -5.80 10.10 19.97
N LEU A 339 -6.05 8.81 20.25
CA LEU A 339 -5.11 7.92 20.92
C LEU A 339 -4.54 6.92 19.92
N THR A 340 -3.21 6.81 19.88
CA THR A 340 -2.55 5.74 19.13
C THR A 340 -2.64 4.44 19.92
N ARG A 341 -3.33 3.45 19.35
CA ARG A 341 -3.56 2.14 19.97
C ARG A 341 -2.99 1.02 19.10
N ILE A 342 -2.66 -0.10 19.74
CA ILE A 342 -2.33 -1.34 19.05
C ILE A 342 -3.58 -2.21 19.07
N ILE A 343 -4.24 -2.31 17.92
CA ILE A 343 -5.42 -3.14 17.74
C ILE A 343 -4.98 -4.55 17.37
N LYS A 344 -5.46 -5.53 18.13
CA LYS A 344 -5.26 -6.96 17.90
C LYS A 344 -6.46 -7.55 17.18
N LEU A 345 -6.20 -8.21 16.06
CA LEU A 345 -7.18 -9.02 15.35
C LEU A 345 -6.86 -10.49 15.60
N ASN A 346 -7.72 -11.17 16.36
CA ASN A 346 -7.60 -12.60 16.60
C ASN A 346 -8.30 -13.31 15.45
N VAL A 347 -7.56 -14.08 14.66
CA VAL A 347 -8.19 -14.79 13.54
C VAL A 347 -8.79 -16.07 14.06
N ASN A 348 -10.11 -16.07 14.19
CA ASN A 348 -10.88 -17.27 14.43
C ASN A 348 -10.87 -18.11 13.15
N LEU A 349 -10.58 -19.40 13.32
CA LEU A 349 -10.51 -20.35 12.20
C LEU A 349 -11.66 -21.35 12.25
N GLU A 350 -12.73 -21.03 12.98
CA GLU A 350 -13.89 -21.89 13.07
C GLU A 350 -14.42 -22.21 11.68
N THR A 351 -14.64 -23.51 11.44
CA THR A 351 -15.22 -24.04 10.21
C THR A 351 -16.64 -23.51 10.05
N VAL A 352 -16.80 -22.38 9.36
CA VAL A 352 -18.09 -22.06 8.75
C VAL A 352 -18.25 -23.04 7.59
N MET A 353 -18.90 -24.15 7.89
CA MET A 353 -19.61 -24.95 6.90
C MET A 353 -20.69 -24.03 6.32
N HIS A 354 -20.37 -23.26 5.28
CA HIS A 354 -21.41 -22.84 4.37
C HIS A 354 -21.91 -24.12 3.70
N ASN A 355 -22.96 -24.68 4.29
CA ASN A 355 -23.87 -25.54 3.57
C ASN A 355 -24.30 -24.73 2.36
N ASN A 356 -23.83 -25.14 1.18
CA ASN A 356 -24.44 -24.79 -0.09
C ASN A 356 -25.92 -25.14 0.01
N VAL A 357 -26.75 -24.15 0.34
CA VAL A 357 -28.18 -24.22 0.04
C VAL A 357 -28.33 -23.66 -1.36
N ARG A 358 -28.16 -24.60 -2.30
CA ARG A 358 -28.59 -24.65 -3.70
C ARG A 358 -28.19 -23.53 -4.64
#